data_AF-A0A059B0R9-F1
#
_entry.id   AF-A0A059B0R9-F1
#
_cell.length_a   1.000
_cell.length_b   1.000
_cell.length_c   1.000
_cell.angle_alpha   90.00
_cell.angle_beta   90.00
_cell.angle_gamma   90.00
#
_symmetry.space_group_name_H-M   'P 1'
#
loop_
_entity.id
_entity.type
_entity.pdbx_description
1 polymer ?
#
loop_
_entity_poly.entity_id
_entity_poly.type
_entity_poly.pdbx_seq_one_letter_code
_entity_poly.pdbx_strand_id
1 'polypeptide(L)'
;MLFHVEGGRPLSYHDVDIGINITPLLSALIKKHLRVLLFSGDQDSKIPLTQTRIIANMIARDLKFTSLGKYAPWYNKKQEMSVQSRGRGRGWRRKEIKLAATGWRW
;
A
#
# COMPACT_ATOMS: atom_id res chain seq x y z
N MET A 1 -15.42 -24.72 1.93
CA MET A 1 -16.40 -23.99 2.76
C MET A 1 -16.71 -22.69 2.03
N LEU A 2 -17.88 -22.60 1.42
CA LEU A 2 -18.32 -21.46 0.60
C LEU A 2 -19.13 -20.52 1.49
N PHE A 3 -18.74 -19.25 1.60
CA PHE A 3 -19.56 -18.22 2.21
C PHE A 3 -20.14 -17.35 1.09
N HIS A 4 -21.46 -17.35 0.98
CA HIS A 4 -22.27 -16.45 0.16
C HIS A 4 -22.36 -15.10 0.86
N VAL A 5 -21.95 -14.02 0.18
CA VAL A 5 -22.09 -12.64 0.65
C VAL A 5 -23.10 -11.95 -0.25
N GLU A 6 -24.30 -11.69 0.27
CA GLU A 6 -25.26 -10.83 -0.41
C GLU A 6 -24.89 -9.36 -0.18
N GLY A 7 -24.63 -8.63 -1.27
CA GLY A 7 -24.62 -7.16 -1.24
C GLY A 7 -23.42 -6.46 -1.87
N GLY A 8 -22.31 -7.16 -2.15
CA GLY A 8 -21.17 -6.56 -2.84
C GLY A 8 -21.18 -6.89 -4.33
N ARG A 9 -21.41 -5.92 -5.22
CA ARG A 9 -21.06 -6.13 -6.64
C ARG A 9 -19.56 -6.41 -6.71
N PRO A 10 -19.11 -7.48 -7.38
CA PRO A 10 -17.68 -7.72 -7.57
C PRO A 10 -17.01 -6.50 -8.19
N LEU A 11 -15.87 -6.09 -7.63
CA LEU A 11 -15.03 -5.05 -8.25
C LEU A 11 -14.67 -5.51 -9.67
N SER A 12 -15.06 -4.73 -10.66
CA SER A 12 -14.73 -4.97 -12.06
C SER A 12 -13.50 -4.14 -12.41
N TYR A 13 -12.35 -4.83 -12.50
CA TYR A 13 -11.12 -4.24 -13.00
C TYR A 13 -11.12 -4.37 -14.53
N HIS A 14 -10.72 -3.32 -15.24
CA HIS A 14 -10.48 -3.42 -16.67
C HIS A 14 -9.10 -4.04 -16.90
N ASP A 15 -9.04 -5.10 -17.70
CA ASP A 15 -7.79 -5.81 -17.97
C ASP A 15 -6.74 -4.94 -18.70
N VAL A 16 -7.16 -3.81 -19.28
CA VAL A 16 -6.24 -2.83 -19.87
C VAL A 16 -5.52 -1.98 -18.81
N ASP A 17 -6.11 -1.81 -17.62
CA ASP A 17 -5.58 -0.92 -16.58
C ASP A 17 -4.48 -1.59 -15.74
N ILE A 18 -4.53 -2.92 -15.59
CA ILE A 18 -3.57 -3.70 -14.79
C ILE A 18 -2.13 -3.62 -15.32
N GLY A 19 -1.95 -3.28 -16.60
CA GLY A 19 -0.64 -3.14 -17.24
C GLY A 19 -0.07 -1.72 -17.19
N ILE A 20 -0.82 -0.73 -16.72
CA ILE A 20 -0.39 0.68 -16.75
C ILE A 20 0.73 0.89 -15.73
N ASN A 21 1.91 1.27 -16.22
CA ASN A 21 3.03 1.62 -15.35
C ASN A 21 2.87 3.02 -14.74
N ILE A 22 2.35 3.10 -13.52
CA ILE A 22 2.17 4.36 -12.77
C ILE A 22 3.42 4.80 -11.98
N THR A 23 4.48 4.00 -11.98
CA THR A 23 5.70 4.23 -11.17
C THR A 23 6.36 5.60 -11.44
N PRO A 24 6.49 6.08 -12.69
CA PRO A 24 7.07 7.40 -12.97
C PRO A 24 6.22 8.55 -12.40
N LEU A 25 4.89 8.43 -12.47
CA LEU A 25 3.96 9.43 -11.95
C LEU A 25 4.06 9.52 -10.43
N LEU A 26 4.02 8.38 -9.73
CA LEU A 26 4.19 8.33 -8.28
C LEU A 26 5.52 8.98 -7.86
N SER A 27 6.59 8.66 -8.58
CA SER A 27 7.90 9.25 -8.33
C SER A 27 7.91 10.78 -8.51
N ALA A 28 7.24 11.30 -9.52
CA ALA A 28 7.12 12.74 -9.76
C ALA A 28 6.32 13.45 -8.66
N LEU A 29 5.21 12.87 -8.20
CA LEU A 29 4.40 13.42 -7.10
C LEU A 29 5.21 13.51 -5.81
N ILE A 30 5.92 12.44 -5.47
CA ILE A 30 6.78 12.38 -4.28
C ILE A 30 7.91 13.42 -4.37
N LYS A 31 8.55 13.58 -5.55
CA LYS A 31 9.59 14.60 -5.77
C LYS A 31 9.06 16.02 -5.56
N LYS A 32 7.77 16.26 -5.82
CA LYS A 32 7.06 17.51 -5.53
C LYS A 32 6.60 17.64 -4.07
N HIS A 33 7.13 16.80 -3.17
CA HIS A 33 6.81 16.78 -1.74
C HIS A 33 5.34 16.44 -1.42
N LEU A 34 4.63 15.80 -2.35
CA LEU A 34 3.30 15.25 -2.08
C LEU A 34 3.42 13.93 -1.32
N ARG A 35 2.58 13.77 -0.30
CA ARG A 35 2.54 12.55 0.53
C ARG A 35 1.77 11.47 -0.22
N VAL A 36 2.38 10.30 -0.37
CA VAL A 36 1.78 9.13 -1.02
C VAL A 36 1.68 7.99 -0.01
N LEU A 37 0.49 7.39 0.09
CA LEU A 37 0.22 6.18 0.86
C LEU A 37 -0.14 5.06 -0.13
N LEU A 38 0.64 3.99 -0.13
CA LEU A 38 0.32 2.78 -0.89
C LEU A 38 -0.39 1.80 0.04
N PHE A 39 -1.52 1.25 -0.40
CA PHE A 39 -2.28 0.27 0.38
C PHE A 39 -2.77 -0.90 -0.47
N SER A 40 -2.94 -2.06 0.15
CA SER A 40 -3.54 -3.25 -0.47
C SER A 40 -4.35 -4.06 0.55
N GLY A 41 -5.44 -4.69 0.10
CA GLY A 41 -6.13 -5.69 0.89
C GLY A 41 -5.31 -6.98 1.01
N ASP A 42 -5.40 -7.68 2.13
CA ASP A 42 -4.78 -9.00 2.31
C ASP A 42 -5.56 -10.12 1.58
N GLN A 43 -6.86 -9.93 1.37
CA GLN A 43 -7.74 -10.82 0.60
C GLN A 43 -7.88 -10.43 -0.89
N ASP A 44 -7.10 -9.46 -1.37
CA ASP A 44 -7.12 -9.09 -2.79
C ASP A 44 -6.33 -10.13 -3.62
N SER A 45 -7.04 -10.86 -4.47
CA SER A 45 -6.47 -11.88 -5.35
C SER A 45 -6.03 -11.33 -6.72
N LYS A 46 -6.46 -10.11 -7.08
CA LYS A 46 -6.15 -9.47 -8.36
C LYS A 46 -4.86 -8.65 -8.27
N ILE A 47 -4.70 -7.86 -7.21
CA ILE A 47 -3.51 -7.04 -6.95
C ILE A 47 -2.98 -7.37 -5.55
N PRO A 48 -2.21 -8.45 -5.38
CA PRO A 48 -1.75 -8.89 -4.06
C PRO A 48 -0.79 -7.88 -3.41
N LEU A 49 -0.78 -7.88 -2.08
CA LEU A 49 0.14 -7.08 -1.24
C LEU A 49 1.60 -7.15 -1.69
N THR A 50 2.05 -8.34 -2.11
CA THR A 50 3.42 -8.54 -2.60
C THR A 50 3.77 -7.65 -3.79
N GLN A 51 2.86 -7.48 -4.76
CA GLN A 51 3.08 -6.61 -5.91
C GLN A 51 3.18 -5.14 -5.49
N THR A 52 2.24 -4.68 -4.65
CA THR A 52 2.28 -3.31 -4.09
C THR A 52 3.59 -3.04 -3.35
N ARG A 53 4.12 -4.05 -2.62
CA ARG A 53 5.40 -3.95 -1.91
C ARG A 53 6.61 -3.89 -2.86
N ILE A 54 6.60 -4.62 -3.97
CA ILE A 54 7.65 -4.56 -4.99
C ILE A 54 7.72 -3.14 -5.56
N ILE A 55 6.57 -2.57 -5.96
CA ILE A 55 6.49 -1.21 -6.51
C ILE A 55 6.99 -0.18 -5.48
N ALA A 56 6.54 -0.28 -4.23
CA ALA A 56 6.98 0.64 -3.17
C ALA A 56 8.51 0.60 -2.96
N ASN A 57 9.11 -0.58 -3.01
CA ASN A 57 10.56 -0.75 -2.88
C ASN A 57 11.33 -0.22 -4.09
N MET A 58 10.81 -0.41 -5.31
CA MET A 58 11.41 0.15 -6.52
C MET A 58 11.47 1.67 -6.43
N ILE A 59 10.35 2.32 -6.13
CA ILE A 59 10.29 3.78 -5.96
C ILE A 59 11.21 4.26 -4.84
N ALA A 60 11.24 3.56 -3.71
CA ALA A 60 12.11 3.93 -2.59
C ALA A 60 13.61 3.85 -2.98
N ARG A 61 14.01 2.84 -3.75
CA ARG A 61 15.39 2.72 -4.28
C ARG A 61 15.70 3.83 -5.26
N ASP A 62 14.82 4.07 -6.23
CA ASP A 62 15.00 5.08 -7.28
C ASP A 62 15.11 6.50 -6.71
N LEU A 63 14.33 6.79 -5.66
CA LEU A 63 14.33 8.07 -4.97
C LEU A 63 15.34 8.16 -3.83
N LYS A 64 16.15 7.11 -3.60
CA LYS A 64 17.16 7.02 -2.54
C LYS A 64 16.58 7.27 -1.14
N PHE A 65 15.38 6.76 -0.88
CA PHE A 65 14.77 6.80 0.44
C PHE A 65 15.36 5.77 1.36
N THR A 66 15.32 6.07 2.66
CA THR A 66 15.62 5.05 3.67
C THR A 66 14.55 3.96 3.57
N SER A 67 14.97 2.69 3.61
CA SER A 67 14.10 1.53 3.43
C SER A 67 12.82 1.63 4.26
N LEU A 68 11.73 1.06 3.72
CA LEU A 68 10.51 0.76 4.48
C LEU A 68 10.93 0.11 5.82
N GLY A 69 10.63 0.78 6.93
CA GLY A 69 11.03 0.32 8.25
C GLY A 69 10.26 -0.94 8.67
N LYS A 70 10.51 -1.40 9.90
CA LYS A 70 9.85 -2.60 10.43
C LYS A 70 8.33 -2.47 10.33
N TYR A 71 7.69 -3.57 9.95
CA TYR A 71 6.25 -3.66 9.98
C TYR A 71 5.76 -3.60 11.42
N ALA A 72 4.72 -2.82 11.63
CA ALA A 72 4.01 -2.74 12.90
C ALA A 72 2.51 -2.88 12.63
N PRO A 73 1.78 -3.57 13.51
CA PRO A 73 0.33 -3.57 13.46
C PRO A 73 -0.19 -2.14 13.63
N TRP A 74 -1.20 -1.80 12.84
CA TRP A 74 -2.02 -0.62 12.98
C TRP A 74 -3.35 -1.05 13.60
N TYR A 75 -3.68 -0.39 14.72
CA TYR A 75 -4.88 -0.66 15.47
C TYR A 75 -5.92 0.42 15.24
N ASN A 76 -7.19 0.01 15.14
CA ASN A 76 -8.32 0.89 15.42
C ASN A 76 -8.87 0.49 16.79
N LYS A 77 -8.75 1.40 17.76
CA LYS A 77 -9.00 1.09 19.19
C LYS A 77 -8.13 -0.09 19.65
N LYS A 78 -8.74 -1.24 19.93
CA LYS A 78 -8.08 -2.48 20.39
C LYS A 78 -8.01 -3.55 19.30
N GLN A 79 -8.55 -3.29 18.11
CA GLN A 79 -8.61 -4.26 17.03
C GLN A 79 -7.49 -3.98 16.03
N GLU A 80 -6.72 -5.01 15.70
CA GLU A 80 -5.73 -4.95 14.62
C GLU A 80 -6.47 -4.87 13.28
N MET A 81 -6.17 -3.84 12.48
CA MET A 81 -6.85 -3.60 11.21
C MET A 81 -5.94 -3.83 10.01
N SER A 82 -4.64 -3.56 10.19
CA SER A 82 -3.69 -3.56 9.10
C SER A 82 -2.27 -3.69 9.62
N VAL A 83 -1.35 -4.00 8.71
CA VAL A 83 0.09 -3.94 8.99
C VAL A 83 0.68 -2.77 8.21
N GLN A 84 1.38 -1.85 8.89
CA GLN A 84 2.01 -0.68 8.27
C GLN A 84 3.54 -0.75 8.43
N SER A 85 4.27 -0.43 7.37
CA SER A 85 5.71 -0.19 7.50
C SER A 85 5.95 1.17 8.17
N ARG A 86 6.64 1.15 9.32
CA ARG A 86 6.95 2.34 10.11
C ARG A 86 8.42 2.72 9.93
N GLY A 87 8.68 3.83 9.23
CA GLY A 87 10.01 4.41 9.10
C GLY A 87 10.63 4.76 10.46
N ARG A 88 11.94 4.54 10.63
CA ARG A 88 12.69 5.03 11.79
C ARG A 88 13.12 6.47 11.52
N GLY A 89 12.26 7.43 11.88
CA GLY A 89 12.53 8.86 11.79
C GLY A 89 11.79 9.63 12.88
N ARG A 90 12.52 10.31 13.77
CA ARG A 90 11.93 11.27 14.72
C ARG A 90 11.61 12.55 13.94
N GLY A 91 10.37 12.70 13.51
CA GLY A 91 9.84 13.94 12.92
C GLY A 91 9.65 13.92 11.41
N TRP A 92 8.53 14.52 10.97
CA TRP A 92 8.00 14.61 9.61
C TRP A 92 8.83 15.45 8.62
N ARG A 93 10.17 15.37 8.67
CA ARG A 93 11.07 16.18 7.83
C ARG A 93 11.82 15.39 6.74
N ARG A 94 11.53 14.10 6.52
CA ARG A 94 12.15 13.31 5.44
C ARG A 94 11.14 12.82 4.40
N LYS A 95 11.63 12.68 3.17
CA LYS A 95 10.91 12.13 2.02
C LYS A 95 10.63 10.64 2.30
N GLU A 96 9.42 10.32 2.76
CA GLU A 96 9.03 8.98 3.18
C GLU A 96 7.88 8.44 2.31
N ILE A 97 7.94 7.15 2.01
CA ILE A 97 6.81 6.37 1.47
C ILE A 97 6.32 5.47 2.59
N LYS A 98 5.01 5.44 2.83
CA LYS A 98 4.38 4.49 3.76
C LYS A 98 3.60 3.45 2.99
N LEU A 99 3.73 2.21 3.42
CA LEU A 99 2.98 1.06 2.91
C LEU A 99 2.10 0.52 4.04
N ALA A 100 0.81 0.32 3.76
CA ALA A 100 -0.14 -0.30 4.69
C ALA A 100 -0.88 -1.46 4.01
N ALA A 101 -1.24 -2.50 4.76
CA ALA A 101 -1.99 -3.65 4.25
C ALA A 101 -3.21 -3.89 5.13
N THR A 102 -4.43 -3.78 4.63
CA THR A 102 -5.66 -3.85 5.47
C THR A 102 -6.36 -5.20 5.36
N GLY A 103 -6.82 -5.74 6.50
CA GLY A 103 -7.65 -6.94 6.58
C GLY A 103 -9.04 -6.62 7.13
N TRP A 104 -9.91 -6.05 6.29
CA TRP A 104 -11.32 -5.85 6.65
C TRP A 104 -12.17 -7.05 6.22
N ARG A 105 -13.06 -7.46 7.11
CA ARG A 105 -14.20 -8.34 6.85
C ARG A 105 -15.45 -7.48 6.98
N TRP A 106 -16.25 -7.36 5.92
CA TRP A 106 -17.60 -6.80 6.00
C TRP A 106 -18.53 -7.83 6.64
#